data_AF-A0A327JEK5-F1
#
_entry.id   AF-A0A327JEK5-F1
#
_cell.length_a   1.000
_cell.length_b   1.000
_cell.length_c   1.000
_cell.angle_alpha   90.00
_cell.angle_beta   90.00
_cell.angle_gamma   90.00
#
_symmetry.space_group_name_H-M   'P 1'
#
loop_
_entity.id
_entity.type
_entity.pdbx_description
1 polymer ?
#
loop_
_entity_poly.entity_id
_entity_poly.type
_entity_poly.pdbx_seq_one_letter_code
_entity_poly.pdbx_strand_id
1 'polypeptide(L)'
;MKIEKIALNKVQNIKLSTQKTFVKKTISSQSKAMTKAASVGIVASAIGLIFAKKSEEKFQQERRENYDKLKSLEMNDDTVNKILSKTDKKGKPIFNSKNIDILEKAAGLEDKTFFYHIMKNIDNIESLEKQRGNSYKTIMKTPDGVSDAILSIKKDHIITDILEKKDDGRIISSQKGSANGYWEESTIVLKNKKTMVNELIRYDSDSDTISRIEYDKNDDKKIVSYQITKISPEGVINDKTLKKYFEKGDFKVKDENVDYKHNNAKTVANSSGSYDEVKELVRTVKNPLTGKVEVQKMKLSDVKGVYNSVIIDENGNEKVESLGRVNPDGSTYVEKNLESLDGVKTHYVREASKNEDNIKTFYQITDKDGKVLTTVDRTFKRISPTKAYSSINGHGYSIEKREDSYEVVDLLSNRKVVMRNKDLFKNKSSLAHPEMLDKMSGDMLIDMYDRDYRYKYVSSALDSVTRIGYQIIESADDMFAFAHEQGHTRQYPIIYNPKFVSEYSKEKSAFENAFPSLQQNYIDYFLNQFNICGRVKGGMKEVVAETNALYSTASGMDELAMRTYYLQKYFPRTIAVSSYLLNPNSNLYLTDQ
;
A
#
# COMPACT_ATOMS: atom_id res chain seq x y z
N MET A 1 33.34 67.81 49.07
CA MET A 1 32.91 68.70 47.95
C MET A 1 33.83 68.69 46.69
N LYS A 2 34.58 67.62 46.39
CA LYS A 2 35.33 67.50 45.10
C LYS A 2 35.15 66.16 44.36
N ILE A 3 34.28 65.25 44.84
CA ILE A 3 34.01 63.95 44.19
C ILE A 3 32.63 63.90 43.50
N GLU A 4 31.63 64.68 43.92
CA GLU A 4 30.30 64.69 43.27
C GLU A 4 30.23 65.46 41.93
N LYS A 5 31.21 66.32 41.61
CA LYS A 5 31.22 67.09 40.35
C LYS A 5 31.85 66.34 39.15
N ILE A 6 32.47 65.17 39.37
CA ILE A 6 33.02 64.31 38.30
C ILE A 6 31.98 63.24 37.87
N ALA A 7 31.07 62.84 38.76
CA ALA A 7 30.04 61.84 38.46
C ALA A 7 28.94 62.36 37.51
N LEU A 8 28.51 63.63 37.63
CA LEU A 8 27.46 64.19 36.76
C LEU A 8 27.91 64.41 35.30
N ASN A 9 29.19 64.73 35.05
CA ASN A 9 29.70 64.90 33.68
C ASN A 9 29.94 63.58 32.92
N LYS A 10 30.08 62.43 33.60
CA LYS A 10 30.15 61.10 32.95
C LYS A 10 28.77 60.56 32.56
N VAL A 11 27.72 60.86 33.32
CA VAL A 11 26.35 60.39 33.02
C VAL A 11 25.74 61.10 31.80
N GLN A 12 26.07 62.38 31.58
CA GLN A 12 25.57 63.13 30.41
C GLN A 12 26.25 62.71 29.09
N ASN A 13 27.54 62.34 29.11
CA ASN A 13 28.25 61.86 27.91
C ASN A 13 27.89 60.40 27.53
N ILE A 14 27.46 59.56 28.48
CA ILE A 14 26.99 58.19 28.20
C ILE A 14 25.59 58.21 27.55
N LYS A 15 24.70 59.15 27.91
CA LYS A 15 23.39 59.29 27.24
C LYS A 15 23.51 59.74 25.78
N LEU A 16 24.48 60.61 25.45
CA LEU A 16 24.72 61.11 24.09
C LEU A 16 25.40 60.09 23.14
N SER A 17 26.24 59.18 23.66
CA SER A 17 26.86 58.10 22.84
C SER A 17 25.91 56.93 22.58
N THR A 18 25.01 56.63 23.53
CA THR A 18 24.03 55.54 23.41
C THR A 18 22.90 55.91 22.43
N GLN A 19 22.46 57.18 22.39
CA GLN A 19 21.52 57.66 21.37
C GLN A 19 22.13 57.68 19.95
N LYS A 20 23.42 58.07 19.78
CA LYS A 20 24.07 58.03 18.45
C LYS A 20 24.28 56.61 17.91
N THR A 21 24.47 55.62 18.78
CA THR A 21 24.69 54.21 18.37
C THR A 21 23.38 53.49 18.02
N PHE A 22 22.28 53.81 18.71
CA PHE A 22 20.95 53.26 18.43
C PHE A 22 20.32 53.88 17.17
N VAL A 23 20.57 55.17 16.92
CA VAL A 23 20.14 55.87 15.70
C VAL A 23 20.92 55.39 14.46
N LYS A 24 22.23 55.10 14.56
CA LYS A 24 23.00 54.56 13.42
C LYS A 24 22.60 53.13 12.99
N LYS A 25 22.20 52.27 13.94
CA LYS A 25 21.82 50.86 13.64
C LYS A 25 20.37 50.71 13.14
N THR A 26 19.50 51.64 13.55
CA THR A 26 18.12 51.73 13.05
C THR A 26 18.07 52.41 11.67
N ILE A 27 18.90 53.42 11.42
CA ILE A 27 18.99 54.08 10.11
C ILE A 27 19.64 53.19 9.04
N SER A 28 20.60 52.29 9.37
CA SER A 28 21.24 51.44 8.35
C SER A 28 20.39 50.25 7.88
N SER A 29 19.36 49.86 8.64
CA SER A 29 18.40 48.82 8.23
C SER A 29 17.14 49.41 7.57
N GLN A 30 16.78 50.66 7.89
CA GLN A 30 15.73 51.40 7.18
C GLN A 30 16.21 52.09 5.88
N SER A 31 17.50 52.41 5.74
CA SER A 31 18.01 53.02 4.49
C SER A 31 17.91 52.08 3.28
N LYS A 32 18.07 50.76 3.46
CA LYS A 32 17.91 49.76 2.39
C LYS A 32 16.45 49.52 1.98
N ALA A 33 15.49 49.79 2.85
CA ALA A 33 14.08 49.78 2.51
C ALA A 33 13.63 51.10 1.86
N MET A 34 14.22 52.24 2.26
CA MET A 34 13.96 53.54 1.63
C MET A 34 14.62 53.71 0.25
N THR A 35 15.73 53.02 -0.07
CA THR A 35 16.34 53.14 -1.43
C THR A 35 15.51 52.47 -2.53
N LYS A 36 14.59 51.55 -2.18
CA LYS A 36 13.68 50.91 -3.15
C LYS A 36 12.31 51.59 -3.24
N ALA A 37 11.96 52.41 -2.25
CA ALA A 37 10.77 53.27 -2.27
C ALA A 37 11.06 54.68 -2.83
N ALA A 38 12.32 55.13 -2.83
CA ALA A 38 12.71 56.41 -3.43
C ALA A 38 12.81 56.38 -4.98
N SER A 39 12.75 55.21 -5.62
CA SER A 39 12.64 55.08 -7.09
C SER A 39 11.21 55.08 -7.61
N VAL A 40 10.21 55.14 -6.72
CA VAL A 40 8.80 55.37 -7.07
C VAL A 40 8.29 56.43 -6.12
N GLY A 41 8.40 57.70 -6.51
CA GLY A 41 8.11 58.86 -5.68
C GLY A 41 6.69 58.87 -5.12
N ILE A 42 6.53 58.26 -3.94
CA ILE A 42 5.35 58.41 -3.10
C ILE A 42 5.87 58.65 -1.68
N VAL A 43 5.55 59.84 -1.21
CA VAL A 43 5.52 60.32 0.18
C VAL A 43 5.35 59.15 1.17
N ALA A 44 6.01 59.24 2.34
CA ALA A 44 5.71 58.45 3.53
C ALA A 44 4.21 58.58 3.88
N SER A 45 3.39 57.82 3.16
CA SER A 45 1.95 57.92 3.17
C SER A 45 1.43 57.12 4.35
N ALA A 46 0.29 57.53 4.89
CA ALA A 46 -0.43 56.81 5.93
C ALA A 46 -0.53 55.29 5.63
N ILE A 47 -0.52 54.89 4.36
CA ILE A 47 -0.51 53.51 3.88
C ILE A 47 0.71 52.71 4.36
N GLY A 48 1.93 53.27 4.34
CA GLY A 48 3.14 52.58 4.82
C GLY A 48 3.13 52.34 6.34
N LEU A 49 2.62 53.32 7.10
CA LEU A 49 2.35 53.19 8.53
C LEU A 49 1.23 52.19 8.81
N ILE A 50 0.17 52.16 7.99
CA ILE A 50 -0.93 51.19 8.08
C ILE A 50 -0.43 49.77 7.76
N PHE A 51 0.46 49.56 6.80
CA PHE A 51 1.02 48.24 6.49
C PHE A 51 1.97 47.74 7.58
N ALA A 52 2.84 48.61 8.11
CA ALA A 52 3.70 48.26 9.24
C ALA A 52 2.86 47.94 10.50
N LYS A 53 1.83 48.74 10.76
CA LYS A 53 0.89 48.52 11.87
C LYS A 53 0.05 47.25 11.68
N LYS A 54 -0.43 46.95 10.47
CA LYS A 54 -1.11 45.68 10.15
C LYS A 54 -0.19 44.47 10.28
N SER A 55 1.09 44.60 9.92
CA SER A 55 2.07 43.50 10.11
C SER A 55 2.39 43.28 11.59
N GLU A 56 2.46 44.34 12.38
CA GLU A 56 2.64 44.26 13.84
C GLU A 56 1.38 43.69 14.50
N GLU A 57 0.19 44.14 14.13
CA GLU A 57 -1.09 43.62 14.62
C GLU A 57 -1.25 42.13 14.30
N LYS A 58 -0.90 41.70 13.08
CA LYS A 58 -0.91 40.29 12.69
C LYS A 58 0.10 39.46 13.48
N PHE A 59 1.29 40.00 13.73
CA PHE A 59 2.31 39.34 14.56
C PHE A 59 1.89 39.23 16.03
N GLN A 60 1.27 40.27 16.57
CA GLN A 60 0.74 40.26 17.94
C GLN A 60 -0.48 39.35 18.07
N GLN A 61 -1.32 39.25 17.03
CA GLN A 61 -2.43 38.31 16.98
C GLN A 61 -1.92 36.86 16.95
N GLU A 62 -1.00 36.54 16.04
CA GLU A 62 -0.37 35.22 15.95
C GLU A 62 0.33 34.84 17.26
N ARG A 63 0.97 35.81 17.92
CA ARG A 63 1.58 35.61 19.24
C ARG A 63 0.56 35.33 20.34
N ARG A 64 -0.62 35.96 20.32
CA ARG A 64 -1.71 35.68 21.27
C ARG A 64 -2.33 34.32 21.02
N GLU A 65 -2.63 33.97 19.78
CA GLU A 65 -3.17 32.65 19.42
C GLU A 65 -2.20 31.54 19.85
N ASN A 66 -0.90 31.74 19.64
CA ASN A 66 0.13 30.83 20.09
C ASN A 66 0.30 30.81 21.62
N TYR A 67 0.11 31.94 22.29
CA TYR A 67 0.09 32.00 23.75
C TYR A 67 -1.08 31.18 24.31
N ASP A 68 -2.29 31.36 23.78
CA ASP A 68 -3.49 30.66 24.22
C ASP A 68 -3.39 29.15 23.96
N LYS A 69 -2.85 28.75 22.81
CA LYS A 69 -2.55 27.34 22.50
C LYS A 69 -1.50 26.73 23.41
N LEU A 70 -0.49 27.48 23.84
CA LEU A 70 0.49 26.97 24.80
C LEU A 70 -0.08 26.92 26.22
N LYS A 71 -0.98 27.85 26.56
CA LYS A 71 -1.71 27.85 27.84
C LYS A 71 -2.72 26.70 27.95
N SER A 72 -3.37 26.30 26.85
CA SER A 72 -4.27 25.13 26.84
C SER A 72 -3.53 23.80 27.09
N LEU A 73 -2.20 23.80 26.96
CA LEU A 73 -1.29 22.71 27.33
C LEU A 73 -0.82 22.78 28.79
N GLU A 74 -1.53 23.52 29.64
CA GLU A 74 -1.24 23.69 31.07
C GLU A 74 0.12 24.33 31.39
N MET A 75 0.73 25.05 30.44
CA MET A 75 1.98 25.77 30.68
C MET A 75 1.79 26.98 31.61
N ASN A 76 2.76 27.20 32.51
CA ASN A 76 2.81 28.44 33.30
C ASN A 76 3.25 29.64 32.44
N ASP A 77 2.91 30.85 32.87
CA ASP A 77 3.11 32.06 32.06
C ASP A 77 4.59 32.36 31.77
N ASP A 78 5.48 32.05 32.73
CA ASP A 78 6.92 32.23 32.57
C ASP A 78 7.47 31.32 31.46
N THR A 79 7.03 30.07 31.41
CA THR A 79 7.40 29.09 30.38
C THR A 79 6.87 29.50 29.01
N VAL A 80 5.59 29.88 28.90
CA VAL A 80 5.01 30.35 27.63
C VAL A 80 5.75 31.59 27.12
N ASN A 81 6.05 32.55 28.00
CA ASN A 81 6.80 33.75 27.64
C ASN A 81 8.25 33.44 27.24
N LYS A 82 8.89 32.48 27.91
CA LYS A 82 10.23 32.00 27.56
C LYS A 82 10.27 31.33 26.19
N ILE A 83 9.24 30.57 25.81
CA ILE A 83 9.12 29.93 24.48
C ILE A 83 8.91 30.98 23.39
N LEU A 84 7.90 31.85 23.56
CA LEU A 84 7.51 32.84 22.55
C LEU A 84 8.54 33.96 22.37
N SER A 85 9.43 34.18 23.34
CA SER A 85 10.52 35.16 23.25
C SER A 85 11.74 34.66 22.49
N LYS A 86 11.83 33.36 22.13
CA LYS A 86 12.98 32.83 21.39
C LYS A 86 12.85 33.15 19.90
N THR A 87 13.79 33.95 19.41
CA THR A 87 13.90 34.31 17.99
C THR A 87 15.21 33.83 17.38
N ASP A 88 15.21 33.58 16.07
CA ASP A 88 16.41 33.28 15.31
C ASP A 88 17.30 34.52 15.10
N LYS A 89 18.47 34.34 14.47
CA LYS A 89 19.41 35.43 14.17
C LYS A 89 18.83 36.55 13.28
N LYS A 90 17.65 36.34 12.67
CA LYS A 90 16.92 37.32 11.85
C LYS A 90 15.69 37.88 12.58
N GLY A 91 15.52 37.58 13.87
CA GLY A 91 14.41 38.06 14.70
C GLY A 91 13.09 37.31 14.47
N LYS A 92 13.07 36.17 13.78
CA LYS A 92 11.85 35.37 13.57
C LYS A 92 11.61 34.40 14.72
N PRO A 93 10.36 34.17 15.18
CA PRO A 93 10.07 33.19 16.22
C PRO A 93 10.59 31.80 15.85
N ILE A 94 11.27 31.14 16.80
CA ILE A 94 11.73 29.75 16.64
C ILE A 94 10.54 28.79 16.76
N PHE A 95 9.64 29.04 17.71
CA PHE A 95 8.37 28.36 17.85
C PHE A 95 7.27 29.18 17.16
N ASN A 96 7.08 28.90 15.88
CA ASN A 96 5.98 29.49 15.11
C ASN A 96 4.71 28.66 15.29
N SER A 97 3.59 29.16 14.75
CA SER A 97 2.27 28.53 14.87
C SER A 97 2.27 27.05 14.45
N LYS A 98 3.03 26.70 13.40
CA LYS A 98 3.12 25.30 12.96
C LYS A 98 3.79 24.39 14.00
N ASN A 99 4.81 24.86 14.69
CA ASN A 99 5.48 24.09 15.74
C ASN A 99 4.59 23.94 16.98
N ILE A 100 3.78 24.95 17.28
CA ILE A 100 2.85 24.95 18.42
C ILE A 100 1.66 24.03 18.14
N ASP A 101 1.14 24.02 16.91
CA ASP A 101 0.10 23.07 16.48
C ASP A 101 0.56 21.61 16.60
N ILE A 102 1.86 21.33 16.35
CA ILE A 102 2.42 19.99 16.53
C ILE A 102 2.45 19.61 18.02
N LEU A 103 2.81 20.54 18.91
CA LEU A 103 2.80 20.30 20.36
C LEU A 103 1.38 20.06 20.89
N GLU A 104 0.40 20.81 20.40
CA GLU A 104 -1.01 20.65 20.73
C GLU A 104 -1.54 19.28 20.30
N LYS A 105 -1.23 18.85 19.07
CA LYS A 105 -1.57 17.50 18.59
C LYS A 105 -0.90 16.40 19.40
N ALA A 106 0.36 16.58 19.78
CA ALA A 106 1.09 15.62 20.61
C ALA A 106 0.51 15.49 22.03
N ALA A 107 -0.08 16.55 22.58
CA ALA A 107 -0.74 16.53 23.88
C ALA A 107 -2.07 15.77 23.90
N GLY A 108 -2.73 15.67 22.73
CA GLY A 108 -3.95 14.92 22.54
C GLY A 108 -3.76 13.40 22.41
N LEU A 109 -2.52 12.89 22.44
CA LEU A 109 -2.23 11.46 22.38
C LEU A 109 -2.61 10.77 23.70
N GLU A 110 -3.14 9.55 23.60
CA GLU A 110 -3.60 8.74 24.73
C GLU A 110 -2.43 8.34 25.66
N ASP A 111 -1.25 8.06 25.09
CA ASP A 111 0.01 7.98 25.83
C ASP A 111 0.66 9.36 25.96
N LYS A 112 0.42 9.99 27.11
CA LYS A 112 0.94 11.33 27.43
C LYS A 112 2.43 11.34 27.80
N THR A 113 3.10 10.19 27.88
CA THR A 113 4.53 10.09 28.29
C THR A 113 5.43 10.96 27.39
N PHE A 114 5.13 11.00 26.08
CA PHE A 114 5.82 11.85 25.12
C PHE A 114 5.62 13.35 25.37
N PHE A 115 4.38 13.78 25.56
CA PHE A 115 4.05 15.16 25.93
C PHE A 115 4.74 15.53 27.25
N TYR A 116 4.64 14.69 28.27
CA TYR A 116 5.29 14.91 29.57
C TYR A 116 6.82 15.01 29.46
N HIS A 117 7.49 14.24 28.59
CA HIS A 117 8.94 14.37 28.39
C HIS A 117 9.34 15.65 27.65
N ILE A 118 8.55 16.13 26.67
CA ILE A 118 8.79 17.41 26.01
C ILE A 118 8.57 18.56 27.00
N MET A 119 7.48 18.52 27.75
CA MET A 119 7.08 19.55 28.70
C MET A 119 8.03 19.66 29.90
N LYS A 120 8.42 18.53 30.50
CA LYS A 120 9.37 18.47 31.63
C LYS A 120 10.76 19.02 31.27
N ASN A 121 11.13 19.02 29.98
CA ASN A 121 12.45 19.43 29.51
C ASN A 121 12.48 20.79 28.80
N ILE A 122 11.32 21.37 28.45
CA ILE A 122 11.23 22.72 27.88
C ILE A 122 11.74 23.79 28.86
N ASP A 123 11.49 23.61 30.16
CA ASP A 123 12.01 24.49 31.21
C ASP A 123 13.55 24.41 31.34
N ASN A 124 14.11 23.28 30.92
CA ASN A 124 15.52 22.91 30.95
C ASN A 124 16.32 23.24 29.68
N ILE A 125 15.71 23.94 28.71
CA ILE A 125 16.40 24.42 27.49
C ILE A 125 17.43 25.49 27.88
N GLU A 126 18.71 25.14 27.80
CA GLU A 126 19.82 26.05 28.14
C GLU A 126 20.15 27.01 26.99
N SER A 127 20.21 26.50 25.75
CA SER A 127 20.52 27.32 24.57
C SER A 127 20.05 26.68 23.26
N LEU A 128 19.55 27.48 22.31
CA LEU A 128 19.12 27.03 20.98
C LEU A 128 20.18 27.44 19.94
N GLU A 129 20.85 26.46 19.35
CA GLU A 129 21.81 26.67 18.27
C GLU A 129 21.17 26.45 16.91
N LYS A 130 21.31 27.45 16.03
CA LYS A 130 20.86 27.34 14.63
C LYS A 130 21.86 26.51 13.82
N GLN A 131 21.39 25.42 13.25
CA GLN A 131 22.15 24.56 12.33
C GLN A 131 22.05 25.08 10.88
N ARG A 132 22.78 24.49 9.93
CA ARG A 132 22.67 24.83 8.49
C ARG A 132 21.22 24.59 8.02
N GLY A 133 20.53 25.64 7.57
CA GLY A 133 19.12 25.57 7.11
C GLY A 133 18.11 26.19 8.08
N ASN A 134 16.85 25.74 8.01
CA ASN A 134 15.76 26.09 8.95
C ASN A 134 15.64 25.03 10.07
N SER A 135 16.78 24.60 10.61
CA SER A 135 16.87 23.60 11.68
C SER A 135 17.50 24.21 12.94
N TYR A 136 16.95 23.85 14.09
CA TYR A 136 17.40 24.28 15.41
C TYR A 136 17.72 23.06 16.26
N LYS A 137 18.78 23.12 17.06
CA LYS A 137 19.19 22.07 17.99
C LYS A 137 19.39 22.68 19.37
N THR A 138 18.98 22.01 20.43
CA THR A 138 19.27 22.41 21.82
C THR A 138 19.62 21.20 22.67
N ILE A 139 20.55 21.41 23.60
CA ILE A 139 20.86 20.45 24.66
C ILE A 139 19.93 20.76 25.82
N MET A 140 19.22 19.76 26.31
CA MET A 140 18.30 19.86 27.43
C MET A 140 19.03 19.43 28.70
N LYS A 141 18.78 20.09 29.85
CA LYS A 141 19.22 19.53 31.14
C LYS A 141 18.54 18.18 31.38
N THR A 142 19.33 17.22 31.81
CA THR A 142 18.92 15.84 31.99
C THR A 142 18.76 15.51 33.48
N PRO A 143 17.77 14.68 33.87
CA PRO A 143 17.70 14.11 35.21
C PRO A 143 18.90 13.20 35.52
N ASP A 144 19.14 12.93 36.82
CA ASP A 144 20.16 11.96 37.24
C ASP A 144 19.98 10.61 36.53
N GLY A 145 21.06 10.11 35.91
CA GLY A 145 21.07 8.86 35.11
C GLY A 145 20.87 9.05 33.60
N VAL A 146 20.58 10.26 33.12
CA VAL A 146 20.50 10.58 31.69
C VAL A 146 21.72 11.42 31.29
N SER A 147 22.57 10.88 30.41
CA SER A 147 23.87 11.51 30.11
C SER A 147 23.76 12.67 29.14
N ASP A 148 22.85 12.60 28.16
CA ASP A 148 22.64 13.66 27.18
C ASP A 148 21.20 13.61 26.65
N ALA A 149 20.55 14.76 26.46
CA ALA A 149 19.29 14.85 25.74
C ALA A 149 19.31 16.06 24.79
N ILE A 150 18.93 15.81 23.55
CA ILE A 150 19.06 16.75 22.44
C ILE A 150 17.70 16.89 21.78
N LEU A 151 17.18 18.11 21.71
CA LEU A 151 15.98 18.43 20.95
C LEU A 151 16.37 19.11 19.63
N SER A 152 15.89 18.56 18.52
CA SER A 152 16.08 19.06 17.17
C SER A 152 14.74 19.44 16.54
N ILE A 153 14.55 20.71 16.19
CA ILE A 153 13.33 21.24 15.57
C ILE A 153 13.63 21.59 14.11
N LYS A 154 12.87 21.01 13.17
CA LYS A 154 12.89 21.33 11.73
C LYS A 154 11.52 21.88 11.33
N LYS A 155 11.44 22.52 10.16
CA LYS A 155 10.23 23.20 9.64
C LYS A 155 8.95 22.36 9.73
N ASP A 156 9.05 21.04 9.55
CA ASP A 156 7.91 20.13 9.46
C ASP A 156 8.04 18.92 10.41
N HIS A 157 9.06 18.91 11.28
CA HIS A 157 9.38 17.76 12.15
C HIS A 157 9.98 18.20 13.49
N ILE A 158 9.60 17.53 14.56
CA ILE A 158 10.24 17.64 15.88
C ILE A 158 10.90 16.29 16.18
N ILE A 159 12.19 16.30 16.49
CA ILE A 159 12.98 15.10 16.81
C ILE A 159 13.64 15.32 18.17
N THR A 160 13.49 14.37 19.09
CA THR A 160 14.18 14.37 20.39
C THR A 160 15.06 13.14 20.48
N ASP A 161 16.36 13.33 20.66
CA ASP A 161 17.33 12.27 20.93
C ASP A 161 17.64 12.24 22.43
N ILE A 162 17.52 11.08 23.07
CA ILE A 162 17.76 10.88 24.50
C ILE A 162 18.79 9.76 24.67
N LEU A 163 19.84 10.02 25.43
CA LEU A 163 20.87 9.04 25.78
C LEU A 163 20.89 8.83 27.30
N GLU A 164 20.51 7.63 27.74
CA GLU A 164 20.52 7.23 29.14
C GLU A 164 21.61 6.21 29.43
N LYS A 165 22.32 6.36 30.56
CA LYS A 165 23.30 5.37 31.04
C LYS A 165 22.76 4.75 32.32
N LYS A 166 22.61 3.43 32.33
CA LYS A 166 22.15 2.68 33.50
C LYS A 166 23.33 2.15 34.30
N ASP A 167 23.13 1.98 35.61
CA ASP A 167 24.16 1.52 36.56
C ASP A 167 24.72 0.13 36.22
N ASP A 168 23.94 -0.70 35.52
CA ASP A 168 24.34 -2.04 35.06
C ASP A 168 25.16 -2.04 33.75
N GLY A 169 25.62 -0.87 33.31
CA GLY A 169 26.45 -0.67 32.12
C GLY A 169 25.67 -0.61 30.80
N ARG A 170 24.33 -0.59 30.83
CA ARG A 170 23.51 -0.37 29.64
C ARG A 170 23.50 1.09 29.20
N ILE A 171 23.48 1.31 27.88
CA ILE A 171 23.23 2.62 27.26
C ILE A 171 21.92 2.50 26.47
N ILE A 172 20.97 3.39 26.71
CA ILE A 172 19.71 3.46 25.98
C ILE A 172 19.73 4.73 25.13
N SER A 173 19.66 4.58 23.82
CA SER A 173 19.48 5.68 22.86
C SER A 173 18.05 5.65 22.37
N SER A 174 17.26 6.68 22.65
CA SER A 174 15.88 6.79 22.18
C SER A 174 15.75 8.02 21.30
N GLN A 175 15.18 7.87 20.11
CA GLN A 175 14.83 8.98 19.23
C GLN A 175 13.31 9.03 19.09
N LYS A 176 12.69 10.16 19.41
CA LYS A 176 11.25 10.37 19.25
C LYS A 176 11.01 11.44 18.20
N GLY A 177 10.25 11.11 17.17
CA GLY A 177 9.92 11.99 16.04
C GLY A 177 8.42 12.26 15.95
N SER A 178 8.03 13.46 15.54
CA SER A 178 6.66 13.76 15.14
C SER A 178 6.64 14.65 13.90
N ALA A 179 5.68 14.36 13.02
CA ALA A 179 5.40 15.09 11.79
C ALA A 179 3.87 15.26 11.62
N ASN A 180 3.45 15.96 10.57
CA ASN A 180 2.03 15.98 10.19
C ASN A 180 1.51 14.55 9.96
N GLY A 181 0.57 14.12 10.82
CA GLY A 181 -0.12 12.84 10.70
C GLY A 181 0.70 11.62 11.11
N TYR A 182 1.82 11.83 11.80
CA TYR A 182 2.77 10.76 12.06
C TYR A 182 3.55 10.96 13.36
N TRP A 183 3.76 9.88 14.09
CA TRP A 183 4.60 9.82 15.29
C TRP A 183 5.51 8.59 15.23
N GLU A 184 6.75 8.72 15.71
CA GLU A 184 7.68 7.59 15.81
C GLU A 184 8.55 7.64 17.06
N GLU A 185 8.95 6.46 17.51
CA GLU A 185 9.93 6.25 18.55
C GLU A 185 10.87 5.12 18.15
N SER A 186 12.16 5.42 18.01
CA SER A 186 13.22 4.43 17.88
C SER A 186 13.93 4.25 19.21
N THR A 187 14.21 3.01 19.60
CA THR A 187 14.96 2.68 20.81
C THR A 187 16.06 1.68 20.49
N ILE A 188 17.30 2.04 20.86
CA ILE A 188 18.48 1.18 20.77
C ILE A 188 19.02 0.98 22.18
N VAL A 189 19.11 -0.27 22.63
CA VAL A 189 19.72 -0.64 23.91
C VAL A 189 21.05 -1.33 23.65
N LEU A 190 22.13 -0.79 24.21
CA LEU A 190 23.49 -1.32 24.12
C LEU A 190 23.95 -1.81 25.50
N LYS A 191 24.69 -2.92 25.54
CA LYS A 191 25.44 -3.37 26.72
C LYS A 191 26.82 -3.81 26.28
N ASN A 192 27.89 -3.27 26.87
CA ASN A 192 29.28 -3.58 26.48
C ASN A 192 29.55 -3.42 24.96
N LYS A 193 29.03 -2.33 24.36
CA LYS A 193 29.08 -2.05 22.90
C LYS A 193 28.34 -3.07 22.01
N LYS A 194 27.57 -4.00 22.58
CA LYS A 194 26.71 -4.93 21.85
C LYS A 194 25.26 -4.47 21.89
N THR A 195 24.57 -4.46 20.74
CA THR A 195 23.14 -4.18 20.65
C THR A 195 22.33 -5.31 21.28
N MET A 196 21.43 -4.96 22.18
CA MET A 196 20.54 -5.86 22.89
C MET A 196 19.12 -5.80 22.32
N VAL A 197 18.67 -4.60 21.97
CA VAL A 197 17.36 -4.28 21.38
C VAL A 197 17.57 -3.16 20.36
N ASN A 198 16.93 -3.28 19.20
CA ASN A 198 16.81 -2.21 18.24
C ASN A 198 15.37 -2.24 17.72
N GLU A 199 14.60 -1.21 18.03
CA GLU A 199 13.16 -1.17 17.79
C GLU A 199 12.74 0.19 17.23
N LEU A 200 11.70 0.17 16.41
CA LEU A 200 10.96 1.33 15.92
C LEU A 200 9.47 1.13 16.16
N ILE A 201 8.84 2.04 16.87
CA ILE A 201 7.38 2.16 16.98
C ILE A 201 6.95 3.37 16.18
N ARG A 202 5.83 3.24 15.47
CA ARG A 202 5.33 4.24 14.54
C ARG A 202 3.82 4.28 14.61
N TYR A 203 3.23 5.46 14.73
CA TYR A 203 1.81 5.71 14.52
C TYR A 203 1.61 6.54 13.25
N ASP A 204 0.66 6.12 12.42
CA ASP A 204 0.27 6.78 11.17
C ASP A 204 -1.24 7.09 11.24
N SER A 205 -1.59 8.38 11.24
CA SER A 205 -2.98 8.83 11.40
C SER A 205 -3.79 8.75 10.11
N ASP A 206 -3.15 8.63 8.95
CA ASP A 206 -3.88 8.51 7.68
C ASP A 206 -4.43 7.09 7.52
N SER A 207 -3.77 6.12 8.17
CA SER A 207 -4.13 4.71 8.15
C SER A 207 -4.68 4.18 9.49
N ASP A 208 -4.65 4.98 10.55
CA ASP A 208 -4.96 4.59 11.93
C ASP A 208 -4.21 3.32 12.37
N THR A 209 -2.91 3.27 12.08
CA THR A 209 -2.06 2.10 12.37
C THR A 209 -0.92 2.41 13.33
N ILE A 210 -0.68 1.47 14.25
CA ILE A 210 0.55 1.38 15.04
C ILE A 210 1.41 0.24 14.48
N SER A 211 2.57 0.61 13.95
CA SER A 211 3.62 -0.31 13.51
C SER A 211 4.70 -0.44 14.60
N ARG A 212 5.15 -1.66 14.88
CA ARG A 212 6.30 -1.97 15.73
C ARG A 212 7.26 -2.86 14.95
N ILE A 213 8.49 -2.40 14.76
CA ILE A 213 9.53 -3.07 13.97
C ILE A 213 10.67 -3.41 14.91
N GLU A 214 11.06 -4.67 14.97
CA GLU A 214 12.27 -5.12 15.65
C GLU A 214 13.34 -5.46 14.62
N TYR A 215 14.56 -4.98 14.84
CA TYR A 215 15.72 -5.22 13.98
C TYR A 215 16.69 -6.24 14.60
N ASP A 216 17.47 -6.89 13.75
CA ASP A 216 18.53 -7.80 14.15
C ASP A 216 19.59 -7.03 14.95
N LYS A 217 20.07 -7.66 16.02
CA LYS A 217 21.06 -7.06 16.93
C LYS A 217 22.41 -6.82 16.24
N ASN A 218 22.69 -7.51 15.14
CA ASN A 218 23.96 -7.42 14.42
C ASN A 218 23.83 -6.70 13.06
N ASP A 219 22.62 -6.40 12.61
CA ASP A 219 22.34 -5.76 11.32
C ASP A 219 21.07 -4.90 11.45
N ASP A 220 21.27 -3.58 11.59
CA ASP A 220 20.20 -2.60 11.79
C ASP A 220 19.29 -2.40 10.57
N LYS A 221 19.62 -3.04 9.44
CA LYS A 221 18.78 -3.06 8.24
C LYS A 221 17.94 -4.33 8.14
N LYS A 222 18.22 -5.34 8.95
CA LYS A 222 17.51 -6.62 8.92
C LYS A 222 16.37 -6.62 9.93
N ILE A 223 15.13 -6.68 9.46
CA ILE A 223 13.95 -6.82 10.30
C ILE A 223 13.83 -8.28 10.77
N VAL A 224 13.58 -8.48 12.07
CA VAL A 224 13.32 -9.81 12.67
C VAL A 224 11.85 -9.98 13.04
N SER A 225 11.15 -8.90 13.37
CA SER A 225 9.70 -8.91 13.54
C SER A 225 9.07 -7.59 13.12
N TYR A 226 7.85 -7.66 12.63
CA TYR A 226 7.06 -6.50 12.25
C TYR A 226 5.61 -6.71 12.66
N GLN A 227 5.11 -5.86 13.54
CA GLN A 227 3.74 -5.92 14.05
C GLN A 227 2.97 -4.69 13.58
N ILE A 228 1.79 -4.88 13.03
CA ILE A 228 0.82 -3.81 12.74
C ILE A 228 -0.39 -4.02 13.64
N THR A 229 -0.85 -2.94 14.27
CA THR A 229 -2.11 -2.87 15.01
C THR A 229 -2.97 -1.79 14.37
N LYS A 230 -4.12 -2.17 13.84
CA LYS A 230 -5.09 -1.21 13.27
C LYS A 230 -6.10 -0.83 14.33
N ILE A 231 -6.38 0.46 14.43
CA ILE A 231 -7.29 1.03 15.43
C ILE A 231 -8.48 1.65 14.69
N SER A 232 -9.65 1.65 15.30
CA SER A 232 -10.81 2.38 14.80
C SER A 232 -10.72 3.87 15.19
N PRO A 233 -11.49 4.76 14.55
CA PRO A 233 -11.58 6.17 14.96
C PRO A 233 -11.98 6.36 16.43
N GLU A 234 -12.66 5.37 17.03
CA GLU A 234 -13.06 5.35 18.43
C GLU A 234 -11.98 4.82 19.40
N GLY A 235 -10.78 4.50 18.90
CA GLY A 235 -9.66 4.02 19.72
C GLY A 235 -9.67 2.52 20.02
N VAL A 236 -10.52 1.73 19.34
CA VAL A 236 -10.62 0.27 19.55
C VAL A 236 -9.71 -0.48 18.59
N ILE A 237 -9.02 -1.52 19.06
CA ILE A 237 -8.22 -2.39 18.18
C ILE A 237 -9.16 -3.15 17.24
N ASN A 238 -8.98 -2.95 15.93
CA ASN A 238 -9.69 -3.66 14.88
C ASN A 238 -9.02 -5.00 14.56
N ASP A 239 -7.73 -4.96 14.25
CA ASP A 239 -6.93 -6.15 13.95
C ASP A 239 -5.47 -5.96 14.36
N LYS A 240 -4.82 -7.07 14.68
CA LYS A 240 -3.40 -7.12 15.02
C LYS A 240 -2.72 -8.20 14.20
N THR A 241 -1.73 -7.80 13.41
CA THR A 241 -0.92 -8.69 12.58
C THR A 241 0.53 -8.66 13.04
N LEU A 242 1.14 -9.82 13.27
CA LEU A 242 2.54 -9.99 13.64
C LEU A 242 3.23 -10.83 12.57
N LYS A 243 4.32 -10.29 12.01
CA LYS A 243 5.18 -10.95 11.03
C LYS A 243 6.51 -11.27 11.68
N LYS A 244 6.97 -12.51 11.56
CA LYS A 244 8.27 -12.97 12.08
C LYS A 244 9.15 -13.44 10.93
N TYR A 245 10.41 -13.02 10.93
CA TYR A 245 11.40 -13.35 9.91
C TYR A 245 12.45 -14.29 10.50
N PHE A 246 12.64 -15.48 9.92
CA PHE A 246 13.43 -16.54 10.56
C PHE A 246 14.87 -16.69 10.02
N GLU A 247 15.18 -16.50 8.74
CA GLU A 247 16.53 -16.79 8.18
C GLU A 247 16.97 -15.88 7.01
N LYS A 248 18.30 -15.85 6.75
CA LYS A 248 18.97 -15.11 5.67
C LYS A 248 19.27 -16.10 4.53
N GLY A 249 18.52 -16.02 3.43
CA GLY A 249 18.48 -17.02 2.37
C GLY A 249 17.16 -17.77 2.42
N ASP A 250 16.25 -17.47 1.48
CA ASP A 250 14.82 -17.80 1.45
C ASP A 250 14.07 -17.42 2.73
N PHE A 251 13.53 -16.19 2.75
CA PHE A 251 12.84 -15.61 3.89
C PHE A 251 11.62 -16.44 4.29
N LYS A 252 11.74 -17.29 5.31
CA LYS A 252 10.55 -17.81 5.98
C LYS A 252 9.90 -16.66 6.75
N VAL A 253 8.68 -16.30 6.35
CA VAL A 253 7.85 -15.32 7.04
C VAL A 253 6.68 -16.06 7.66
N LYS A 254 6.43 -15.81 8.94
CA LYS A 254 5.22 -16.27 9.61
C LYS A 254 4.37 -15.07 9.97
N ASP A 255 3.17 -15.01 9.41
CA ASP A 255 2.15 -14.02 9.75
C ASP A 255 1.18 -14.63 10.77
N GLU A 256 0.95 -13.92 11.87
CA GLU A 256 -0.05 -14.24 12.90
C GLU A 256 -1.00 -13.05 12.98
N ASN A 257 -2.27 -13.23 12.61
CA ASN A 257 -3.29 -12.19 12.69
C ASN A 257 -4.39 -12.57 13.69
N VAL A 258 -4.83 -11.59 14.46
CA VAL A 258 -6.03 -11.65 15.29
C VAL A 258 -6.97 -10.52 14.88
N ASP A 259 -8.18 -10.91 14.53
CA ASP A 259 -9.25 -10.02 14.07
C ASP A 259 -10.24 -9.76 15.20
N TYR A 260 -10.04 -8.65 15.91
CA TYR A 260 -10.88 -8.26 17.05
C TYR A 260 -12.25 -7.74 16.59
N LYS A 261 -12.33 -7.19 15.38
CA LYS A 261 -13.57 -6.70 14.79
C LYS A 261 -14.54 -7.83 14.46
N HIS A 262 -14.06 -8.97 13.98
CA HIS A 262 -14.90 -10.10 13.54
C HIS A 262 -14.74 -11.34 14.44
N ASN A 263 -15.08 -11.20 15.73
CA ASN A 263 -15.13 -12.29 16.71
C ASN A 263 -13.80 -12.98 17.05
N ASN A 264 -12.69 -12.23 17.10
CA ASN A 264 -11.36 -12.75 17.44
C ASN A 264 -10.89 -13.89 16.52
N ALA A 265 -11.24 -13.83 15.23
CA ALA A 265 -10.76 -14.81 14.25
C ALA A 265 -9.22 -14.79 14.23
N LYS A 266 -8.61 -15.97 14.14
CA LYS A 266 -7.15 -16.13 14.18
C LYS A 266 -6.66 -16.70 12.87
N THR A 267 -5.65 -16.08 12.28
CA THR A 267 -4.99 -16.57 11.07
C THR A 267 -3.51 -16.78 11.34
N VAL A 268 -2.96 -17.90 10.90
CA VAL A 268 -1.52 -18.16 10.85
C VAL A 268 -1.18 -18.51 9.41
N ALA A 269 -0.25 -17.76 8.80
CA ALA A 269 0.22 -18.01 7.45
C ALA A 269 1.75 -18.15 7.43
N ASN A 270 2.24 -19.09 6.63
CA ASN A 270 3.66 -19.32 6.38
C ASN A 270 3.94 -18.94 4.91
N SER A 271 4.85 -18.01 4.68
CA SER A 271 5.15 -17.44 3.35
C SER A 271 6.64 -17.50 3.04
N SER A 272 7.01 -17.43 1.76
CA SER A 272 8.40 -17.56 1.28
C SER A 272 9.20 -16.25 1.18
N GLY A 273 8.66 -15.11 1.66
CA GLY A 273 9.41 -13.86 1.77
C GLY A 273 8.83 -12.71 0.98
N SER A 274 8.36 -12.99 -0.22
CA SER A 274 7.39 -12.15 -0.90
C SER A 274 6.02 -12.39 -0.26
N TYR A 275 5.25 -11.32 -0.04
CA TYR A 275 3.89 -11.42 0.50
C TYR A 275 2.95 -12.27 -0.36
N ASP A 276 3.35 -12.49 -1.61
CA ASP A 276 2.53 -13.07 -2.66
C ASP A 276 2.47 -14.60 -2.56
N GLU A 277 3.52 -15.25 -2.04
CA GLU A 277 3.59 -16.71 -1.98
C GLU A 277 3.40 -17.25 -0.55
N VAL A 278 2.14 -17.39 -0.17
CA VAL A 278 1.74 -18.08 1.08
C VAL A 278 1.82 -19.59 0.86
N LYS A 279 2.77 -20.29 1.48
CA LYS A 279 2.90 -21.75 1.34
C LYS A 279 1.78 -22.51 2.07
N GLU A 280 1.39 -22.02 3.24
CA GLU A 280 0.35 -22.62 4.08
C GLU A 280 -0.37 -21.54 4.88
N LEU A 281 -1.67 -21.70 5.09
CA LEU A 281 -2.50 -20.83 5.91
C LEU A 281 -3.50 -21.66 6.72
N VAL A 282 -3.62 -21.34 8.01
CA VAL A 282 -4.64 -21.88 8.91
C VAL A 282 -5.42 -20.71 9.51
N ARG A 283 -6.74 -20.71 9.34
CA ARG A 283 -7.62 -19.69 9.88
C ARG A 283 -8.74 -20.31 10.69
N THR A 284 -8.87 -19.90 11.95
CA THR A 284 -10.02 -20.22 12.80
C THR A 284 -10.97 -19.04 12.81
N VAL A 285 -12.22 -19.25 12.40
CA VAL A 285 -13.20 -18.18 12.19
C VAL A 285 -14.60 -18.65 12.58
N LYS A 286 -15.45 -17.72 13.00
CA LYS A 286 -16.90 -17.94 13.06
C LYS A 286 -17.49 -17.66 11.68
N ASN A 287 -17.96 -18.70 10.99
CA ASN A 287 -18.56 -18.60 9.67
C ASN A 287 -19.73 -17.59 9.69
N PRO A 288 -19.74 -16.57 8.80
CA PRO A 288 -20.77 -15.53 8.82
C PRO A 288 -22.15 -16.03 8.36
N LEU A 289 -22.20 -17.09 7.55
CA LEU A 289 -23.45 -17.70 7.08
C LEU A 289 -24.09 -18.61 8.13
N THR A 290 -23.28 -19.44 8.80
CA THR A 290 -23.79 -20.46 9.73
C THR A 290 -23.71 -20.05 11.20
N GLY A 291 -22.89 -19.04 11.52
CA GLY A 291 -22.59 -18.64 12.89
C GLY A 291 -21.75 -19.65 13.68
N LYS A 292 -21.26 -20.72 13.05
CA LYS A 292 -20.47 -21.78 13.70
C LYS A 292 -18.97 -21.52 13.55
N VAL A 293 -18.19 -22.04 14.50
CA VAL A 293 -16.72 -21.99 14.39
C VAL A 293 -16.26 -23.04 13.39
N GLU A 294 -15.36 -22.65 12.50
CA GLU A 294 -14.72 -23.52 11.53
C GLU A 294 -13.21 -23.23 11.45
N VAL A 295 -12.45 -24.23 11.02
CA VAL A 295 -11.02 -24.11 10.71
C VAL A 295 -10.82 -24.27 9.21
N GLN A 296 -10.34 -23.22 8.57
CA GLN A 296 -9.98 -23.19 7.16
C GLN A 296 -8.48 -23.45 7.03
N LYS A 297 -8.10 -24.48 6.27
CA LYS A 297 -6.71 -24.82 5.98
C LYS A 297 -6.46 -24.68 4.49
N MET A 298 -5.42 -23.94 4.11
CA MET A 298 -4.96 -23.81 2.73
C MET A 298 -3.48 -24.18 2.65
N LYS A 299 -3.09 -24.91 1.61
CA LYS A 299 -1.69 -25.26 1.32
C LYS A 299 -1.48 -25.35 -0.17
N LEU A 300 -0.35 -24.86 -0.70
CA LEU A 300 -0.04 -25.03 -2.12
C LEU A 300 -0.06 -26.52 -2.50
N SER A 301 -0.68 -26.81 -3.63
CA SER A 301 -0.81 -28.15 -4.18
C SER A 301 0.39 -28.53 -5.05
N ASP A 302 0.40 -29.77 -5.56
CA ASP A 302 1.41 -30.21 -6.53
C ASP A 302 1.22 -29.54 -7.91
N VAL A 303 0.04 -28.96 -8.16
CA VAL A 303 -0.22 -28.14 -9.34
C VAL A 303 0.13 -26.69 -9.02
N LYS A 304 1.14 -26.16 -9.71
CA LYS A 304 1.61 -24.78 -9.55
C LYS A 304 0.47 -23.79 -9.71
N GLY A 305 0.40 -22.80 -8.81
CA GLY A 305 -0.63 -21.78 -8.82
C GLY A 305 -1.97 -22.20 -8.21
N VAL A 306 -2.04 -23.36 -7.56
CA VAL A 306 -3.29 -23.90 -7.00
C VAL A 306 -3.11 -24.24 -5.52
N TYR A 307 -4.05 -23.78 -4.68
CA TYR A 307 -4.17 -24.21 -3.29
C TYR A 307 -5.07 -25.43 -3.15
N ASN A 308 -4.64 -26.39 -2.35
CA ASN A 308 -5.55 -27.30 -1.66
C ASN A 308 -6.19 -26.55 -0.50
N SER A 309 -7.52 -26.59 -0.40
CA SER A 309 -8.29 -25.89 0.64
C SER A 309 -9.32 -26.83 1.26
N VAL A 310 -9.37 -26.87 2.59
CA VAL A 310 -10.33 -27.66 3.36
C VAL A 310 -10.91 -26.80 4.48
N ILE A 311 -12.22 -26.90 4.67
CA ILE A 311 -12.93 -26.37 5.84
C ILE A 311 -13.25 -27.54 6.78
N ILE A 312 -12.86 -27.41 8.04
CA ILE A 312 -13.21 -28.34 9.12
C ILE A 312 -14.27 -27.68 9.99
N ASP A 313 -15.44 -28.30 10.10
CA ASP A 313 -16.52 -27.81 10.96
C ASP A 313 -16.26 -28.07 12.45
N GLU A 314 -17.16 -27.59 13.32
CA GLU A 314 -17.08 -27.77 14.78
C GLU A 314 -17.08 -29.23 15.24
N ASN A 315 -17.56 -30.16 14.40
CA ASN A 315 -17.62 -31.59 14.69
C ASN A 315 -16.42 -32.35 14.11
N GLY A 316 -15.51 -31.66 13.43
CA GLY A 316 -14.36 -32.26 12.76
C GLY A 316 -14.64 -32.81 11.36
N ASN A 317 -15.80 -32.54 10.77
CA ASN A 317 -16.09 -32.95 9.40
C ASN A 317 -15.35 -32.05 8.41
N GLU A 318 -14.73 -32.67 7.40
CA GLU A 318 -13.96 -31.98 6.36
C GLU A 318 -14.80 -31.76 5.09
N LYS A 319 -14.84 -30.51 4.62
CA LYS A 319 -15.33 -30.11 3.30
C LYS A 319 -14.14 -29.63 2.46
N VAL A 320 -13.81 -30.37 1.40
CA VAL A 320 -12.79 -29.95 0.43
C VAL A 320 -13.35 -28.87 -0.48
N GLU A 321 -12.76 -27.68 -0.44
CA GLU A 321 -13.15 -26.55 -1.29
C GLU A 321 -12.31 -26.46 -2.56
N SER A 322 -11.05 -26.90 -2.51
CA SER A 322 -10.14 -26.83 -3.65
C SER A 322 -9.13 -27.96 -3.57
N LEU A 323 -8.87 -28.59 -4.72
CA LEU A 323 -7.92 -29.69 -4.88
C LEU A 323 -7.14 -29.47 -6.17
N GLY A 324 -5.82 -29.55 -6.09
CA GLY A 324 -4.90 -29.67 -7.21
C GLY A 324 -4.03 -30.90 -7.04
N ARG A 325 -3.88 -31.71 -8.09
CA ARG A 325 -3.00 -32.89 -8.08
C ARG A 325 -2.32 -33.13 -9.42
N VAL A 326 -1.13 -33.70 -9.37
CA VAL A 326 -0.42 -34.28 -10.51
C VAL A 326 -0.59 -35.80 -10.45
N ASN A 327 -1.17 -36.38 -11.49
CA ASN A 327 -1.37 -37.82 -11.61
C ASN A 327 -0.04 -38.53 -11.96
N PRO A 328 0.07 -39.87 -11.76
CA PRO A 328 1.30 -40.61 -12.07
C PRO A 328 1.78 -40.50 -13.53
N ASP A 329 0.86 -40.29 -14.48
CA ASP A 329 1.19 -40.07 -15.90
C ASP A 329 1.67 -38.63 -16.21
N GLY A 330 1.72 -37.76 -15.19
CA GLY A 330 2.07 -36.35 -15.28
C GLY A 330 0.92 -35.44 -15.69
N SER A 331 -0.28 -35.96 -15.95
CA SER A 331 -1.46 -35.12 -16.17
C SER A 331 -1.85 -34.38 -14.88
N THR A 332 -2.48 -33.22 -15.02
CA THR A 332 -2.90 -32.39 -13.89
C THR A 332 -4.41 -32.32 -13.81
N TYR A 333 -4.91 -32.30 -12.57
CA TYR A 333 -6.33 -32.17 -12.26
C TYR A 333 -6.51 -31.09 -11.19
N VAL A 334 -7.44 -30.18 -11.43
CA VAL A 334 -7.84 -29.14 -10.47
C VAL A 334 -9.36 -29.14 -10.36
N GLU A 335 -9.87 -29.13 -9.14
CA GLU A 335 -11.29 -28.94 -8.85
C GLU A 335 -11.47 -27.92 -7.73
N LYS A 336 -12.42 -27.00 -7.91
CA LYS A 336 -12.81 -26.03 -6.88
C LYS A 336 -14.32 -25.99 -6.74
N ASN A 337 -14.78 -26.05 -5.49
CA ASN A 337 -16.17 -25.99 -5.06
C ASN A 337 -16.28 -24.90 -3.98
N LEU A 338 -16.31 -23.64 -4.42
CA LEU A 338 -16.18 -22.46 -3.56
C LEU A 338 -17.55 -21.84 -3.28
N GLU A 339 -17.69 -21.22 -2.11
CA GLU A 339 -18.91 -20.54 -1.67
C GLU A 339 -18.58 -19.13 -1.13
N SER A 340 -19.27 -18.13 -1.66
CA SER A 340 -19.11 -16.72 -1.28
C SER A 340 -19.82 -16.39 0.04
N LEU A 341 -19.67 -15.14 0.49
CA LEU A 341 -20.33 -14.62 1.69
C LEU A 341 -21.87 -14.53 1.59
N ASP A 342 -22.43 -14.55 0.39
CA ASP A 342 -23.88 -14.50 0.14
C ASP A 342 -24.46 -15.84 -0.39
N GLY A 343 -23.66 -16.91 -0.36
CA GLY A 343 -24.07 -18.26 -0.77
C GLY A 343 -24.01 -18.52 -2.28
N VAL A 344 -23.44 -17.61 -3.08
CA VAL A 344 -23.11 -17.85 -4.50
C VAL A 344 -22.01 -18.90 -4.58
N LYS A 345 -22.15 -19.86 -5.49
CA LYS A 345 -21.25 -21.00 -5.62
C LYS A 345 -20.48 -20.93 -6.93
N THR A 346 -19.18 -21.20 -6.84
CA THR A 346 -18.29 -21.37 -7.99
C THR A 346 -17.84 -22.81 -8.08
N HIS A 347 -18.15 -23.47 -9.19
CA HIS A 347 -17.60 -24.78 -9.54
C HIS A 347 -16.60 -24.62 -10.68
N TYR A 348 -15.36 -25.08 -10.47
CA TYR A 348 -14.31 -25.04 -11.49
C TYR A 348 -13.63 -26.40 -11.58
N VAL A 349 -13.44 -26.89 -12.80
CA VAL A 349 -12.66 -28.09 -13.09
C VAL A 349 -11.65 -27.78 -14.19
N ARG A 350 -10.42 -28.24 -14.03
CA ARG A 350 -9.41 -28.27 -15.09
C ARG A 350 -8.74 -29.62 -15.17
N GLU A 351 -8.67 -30.14 -16.38
CA GLU A 351 -7.92 -31.34 -16.71
C GLU A 351 -6.90 -30.98 -17.79
N ALA A 352 -5.63 -31.32 -17.58
CA ALA A 352 -4.61 -31.13 -18.61
C ALA A 352 -3.68 -32.33 -18.70
N SER A 353 -3.37 -32.76 -19.93
CA SER A 353 -2.30 -33.73 -20.18
C SER A 353 -0.94 -33.18 -19.71
N LYS A 354 0.05 -34.05 -19.50
CA LYS A 354 1.40 -33.66 -19.03
C LYS A 354 2.05 -32.50 -19.81
N ASN A 355 1.89 -32.47 -21.13
CA ASN A 355 2.45 -31.42 -21.99
C ASN A 355 1.45 -30.31 -22.32
N GLU A 356 0.28 -30.31 -21.67
CA GLU A 356 -0.83 -29.40 -21.94
C GLU A 356 -1.34 -29.41 -23.40
N ASP A 357 -1.05 -30.47 -24.15
CA ASP A 357 -1.57 -30.68 -25.51
C ASP A 357 -3.08 -30.91 -25.53
N ASN A 358 -3.65 -31.41 -24.43
CA ASN A 358 -5.09 -31.52 -24.24
C ASN A 358 -5.45 -30.84 -22.92
N ILE A 359 -6.29 -29.81 -22.97
CA ILE A 359 -6.78 -29.06 -21.82
C ILE A 359 -8.30 -29.01 -21.91
N LYS A 360 -8.97 -29.27 -20.80
CA LYS A 360 -10.40 -29.00 -20.61
C LYS A 360 -10.57 -28.14 -19.38
N THR A 361 -11.37 -27.09 -19.48
CA THR A 361 -11.77 -26.27 -18.33
C THR A 361 -13.28 -26.14 -18.31
N PHE A 362 -13.88 -26.35 -17.14
CA PHE A 362 -15.27 -26.06 -16.88
C PHE A 362 -15.34 -25.06 -15.74
N TYR A 363 -16.10 -23.99 -15.92
CA TYR A 363 -16.31 -22.95 -14.92
C TYR A 363 -17.80 -22.60 -14.88
N GLN A 364 -18.44 -22.78 -13.74
CA GLN A 364 -19.83 -22.42 -13.53
C GLN A 364 -20.01 -21.62 -12.25
N ILE A 365 -20.86 -20.60 -12.33
CA ILE A 365 -21.30 -19.85 -11.16
C ILE A 365 -22.82 -20.00 -11.04
N THR A 366 -23.28 -20.33 -9.84
CA THR A 366 -24.71 -20.41 -9.49
C THR A 366 -24.99 -19.51 -8.31
N ASP A 367 -26.16 -18.88 -8.28
CA ASP A 367 -26.60 -18.19 -7.06
C ASP A 367 -26.97 -19.19 -5.95
N LYS A 368 -27.33 -18.65 -4.78
CA LYS A 368 -27.69 -19.44 -3.60
C LYS A 368 -28.86 -20.43 -3.83
N ASP A 369 -29.72 -20.14 -4.81
CA ASP A 369 -30.90 -20.93 -5.14
C ASP A 369 -30.62 -21.94 -6.27
N GLY A 370 -29.39 -21.95 -6.79
CA GLY A 370 -28.93 -22.85 -7.86
C GLY A 370 -29.16 -22.33 -9.27
N LYS A 371 -29.62 -21.08 -9.45
CA LYS A 371 -29.75 -20.47 -10.79
C LYS A 371 -28.36 -20.19 -11.36
N VAL A 372 -28.10 -20.70 -12.57
CA VAL A 372 -26.84 -20.47 -13.28
C VAL A 372 -26.71 -18.98 -13.66
N LEU A 373 -25.61 -18.37 -13.22
CA LEU A 373 -25.23 -16.98 -13.52
C LEU A 373 -24.23 -16.87 -14.67
N THR A 374 -23.38 -17.88 -14.84
CA THR A 374 -22.49 -18.02 -16.01
C THR A 374 -22.04 -19.47 -16.14
N THR A 375 -21.77 -19.93 -17.35
CA THR A 375 -21.05 -21.17 -17.62
C THR A 375 -20.05 -20.95 -18.77
N VAL A 376 -18.82 -21.41 -18.55
CA VAL A 376 -17.73 -21.40 -19.52
C VAL A 376 -17.08 -22.79 -19.53
N ASP A 377 -17.27 -23.50 -20.63
CA ASP A 377 -16.62 -24.77 -20.94
C ASP A 377 -15.63 -24.50 -22.08
N ARG A 378 -14.34 -24.77 -21.86
CA ARG A 378 -13.32 -24.67 -22.91
C ARG A 378 -12.62 -25.99 -23.12
N THR A 379 -12.24 -26.22 -24.37
CA THR A 379 -11.31 -27.28 -24.74
C THR A 379 -10.19 -26.69 -25.60
N PHE A 380 -8.97 -27.16 -25.39
CA PHE A 380 -7.86 -27.02 -26.31
C PHE A 380 -7.26 -28.40 -26.58
N LYS A 381 -7.02 -28.71 -27.84
CA LYS A 381 -6.46 -29.99 -28.29
C LYS A 381 -5.47 -29.78 -29.42
N ARG A 382 -4.21 -30.09 -29.17
CA ARG A 382 -3.18 -30.23 -30.20
C ARG A 382 -3.43 -31.52 -30.97
N ILE A 383 -3.60 -31.40 -32.28
CA ILE A 383 -3.82 -32.52 -33.21
C ILE A 383 -2.48 -32.95 -33.81
N SER A 384 -1.61 -31.98 -34.13
CA SER A 384 -0.24 -32.18 -34.61
C SER A 384 0.62 -30.96 -34.23
N PRO A 385 1.94 -30.97 -34.50
CA PRO A 385 2.78 -29.79 -34.27
C PRO A 385 2.30 -28.51 -34.99
N THR A 386 1.50 -28.65 -36.06
CA THR A 386 0.98 -27.54 -36.86
C THR A 386 -0.54 -27.41 -36.83
N LYS A 387 -1.27 -28.28 -36.13
CA LYS A 387 -2.74 -28.26 -36.09
C LYS A 387 -3.25 -28.37 -34.66
N ALA A 388 -4.23 -27.53 -34.33
CA ALA A 388 -4.94 -27.57 -33.07
C ALA A 388 -6.44 -27.32 -33.28
N TYR A 389 -7.22 -27.74 -32.28
CA TYR A 389 -8.63 -27.44 -32.14
C TYR A 389 -8.84 -26.76 -30.80
N SER A 390 -9.72 -25.78 -30.75
CA SER A 390 -10.19 -25.24 -29.49
C SER A 390 -11.69 -24.98 -29.54
N SER A 391 -12.35 -24.97 -28.39
CA SER A 391 -13.75 -24.59 -28.31
C SER A 391 -14.05 -23.78 -27.06
N ILE A 392 -15.12 -23.02 -27.13
CA ILE A 392 -15.73 -22.34 -25.98
C ILE A 392 -17.25 -22.50 -26.04
N ASN A 393 -17.83 -23.14 -25.02
CA ASN A 393 -19.26 -23.46 -24.93
C ASN A 393 -19.81 -24.12 -26.21
N GLY A 394 -19.05 -25.05 -26.77
CA GLY A 394 -19.39 -25.75 -28.01
C GLY A 394 -19.10 -24.97 -29.31
N HIS A 395 -18.79 -23.68 -29.25
CA HIS A 395 -18.31 -22.92 -30.41
C HIS A 395 -16.85 -23.33 -30.71
N GLY A 396 -16.64 -24.04 -31.81
CA GLY A 396 -15.34 -24.62 -32.17
C GLY A 396 -14.52 -23.77 -33.15
N TYR A 397 -13.20 -23.93 -33.06
CA TYR A 397 -12.20 -23.32 -33.94
C TYR A 397 -11.17 -24.35 -34.37
N SER A 398 -10.80 -24.37 -35.66
CA SER A 398 -9.60 -25.09 -36.12
C SER A 398 -8.46 -24.11 -36.32
N ILE A 399 -7.26 -24.48 -35.88
CA ILE A 399 -6.05 -23.66 -35.94
C ILE A 399 -5.00 -24.43 -36.74
N GLU A 400 -4.42 -23.78 -37.75
CA GLU A 400 -3.31 -24.32 -38.54
C GLU A 400 -2.14 -23.33 -38.55
N LYS A 401 -0.99 -23.78 -38.03
CA LYS A 401 0.29 -23.07 -38.12
C LYS A 401 0.95 -23.37 -39.46
N ARG A 402 1.35 -22.31 -40.15
CA ARG A 402 2.09 -22.35 -41.41
C ARG A 402 3.47 -21.73 -41.21
N GLU A 403 4.29 -21.76 -42.25
CA GLU A 403 5.66 -21.23 -42.21
C GLU A 403 5.70 -19.74 -41.81
N ASP A 404 4.80 -18.93 -42.38
CA ASP A 404 4.79 -17.47 -42.23
C ASP A 404 3.49 -16.91 -41.63
N SER A 405 2.58 -17.78 -41.18
CA SER A 405 1.22 -17.40 -40.82
C SER A 405 0.52 -18.42 -39.90
N TYR A 406 -0.57 -17.97 -39.28
CA TYR A 406 -1.55 -18.80 -38.60
C TYR A 406 -2.89 -18.65 -39.32
N GLU A 407 -3.55 -19.76 -39.57
CA GLU A 407 -4.91 -19.81 -40.09
C GLU A 407 -5.85 -20.29 -39.00
N VAL A 408 -6.92 -19.53 -38.73
CA VAL A 408 -7.98 -19.94 -37.81
C VAL A 408 -9.30 -19.94 -38.56
N VAL A 409 -10.05 -21.03 -38.43
CA VAL A 409 -11.41 -21.16 -38.96
C VAL A 409 -12.36 -21.25 -37.78
N ASP A 410 -13.24 -20.27 -37.65
CA ASP A 410 -14.45 -20.37 -36.83
C ASP A 410 -15.39 -21.38 -37.50
N LEU A 411 -15.64 -22.50 -36.82
CA LEU A 411 -16.39 -23.63 -37.37
C LEU A 411 -17.90 -23.41 -37.37
N LEU A 412 -18.41 -22.42 -36.63
CA LEU A 412 -19.82 -22.06 -36.62
C LEU A 412 -20.15 -21.15 -37.79
N SER A 413 -19.35 -20.10 -37.99
CA SER A 413 -19.59 -19.11 -39.05
C SER A 413 -18.89 -19.45 -40.37
N ASN A 414 -18.00 -20.45 -40.38
CA ASN A 414 -17.05 -20.72 -41.47
C ASN A 414 -16.14 -19.53 -41.80
N ARG A 415 -16.01 -18.55 -40.90
CA ARG A 415 -15.10 -17.42 -41.07
C ARG A 415 -13.66 -17.93 -40.97
N LYS A 416 -12.92 -17.81 -42.06
CA LYS A 416 -11.50 -18.08 -42.13
C LYS A 416 -10.69 -16.79 -41.99
N VAL A 417 -9.76 -16.79 -41.04
CA VAL A 417 -8.83 -15.68 -40.77
C VAL A 417 -7.40 -16.17 -40.97
N VAL A 418 -6.65 -15.50 -41.85
CA VAL A 418 -5.24 -15.79 -42.10
C VAL A 418 -4.40 -14.63 -41.57
N MET A 419 -3.59 -14.91 -40.57
CA MET A 419 -2.81 -13.93 -39.81
C MET A 419 -1.33 -14.16 -40.11
N ARG A 420 -0.67 -13.23 -40.81
CA ARG A 420 0.77 -13.37 -41.08
C ARG A 420 1.56 -13.10 -39.81
N ASN A 421 2.79 -13.60 -39.74
CA ASN A 421 3.66 -13.37 -38.59
C ASN A 421 3.84 -11.88 -38.25
N LYS A 422 3.87 -10.98 -39.24
CA LYS A 422 3.95 -9.53 -39.00
C LYS A 422 2.69 -8.92 -38.36
N ASP A 423 1.55 -9.60 -38.52
CA ASP A 423 0.26 -9.20 -37.97
C ASP A 423 0.14 -9.65 -36.50
N LEU A 424 0.92 -10.66 -36.09
CA LEU A 424 0.86 -11.25 -34.74
C LEU A 424 2.08 -10.95 -33.87
N PHE A 425 3.26 -10.78 -34.45
CA PHE A 425 4.51 -10.54 -33.71
C PHE A 425 4.99 -9.10 -33.90
N LYS A 426 5.39 -8.45 -32.80
CA LYS A 426 5.88 -7.08 -32.85
C LYS A 426 7.22 -6.94 -33.58
N ASN A 427 8.12 -7.92 -33.43
CA ASN A 427 9.48 -7.87 -33.96
C ASN A 427 10.06 -9.28 -34.17
N LYS A 428 11.23 -9.36 -34.80
CA LYS A 428 11.92 -10.64 -35.10
C LYS A 428 12.34 -11.42 -33.85
N SER A 429 12.68 -10.74 -32.76
CA SER A 429 13.04 -11.39 -31.50
C SER A 429 11.82 -12.11 -30.92
N SER A 430 10.64 -11.48 -30.94
CA SER A 430 9.38 -12.13 -30.53
C SER A 430 8.96 -13.27 -31.47
N LEU A 431 9.24 -13.16 -32.77
CA LEU A 431 9.01 -14.25 -33.73
C LEU A 431 9.85 -15.50 -33.43
N ALA A 432 11.01 -15.35 -32.79
CA ALA A 432 11.84 -16.47 -32.34
C ALA A 432 11.25 -17.19 -31.10
N HIS A 433 10.14 -16.69 -30.55
CA HIS A 433 9.43 -17.26 -29.40
C HIS A 433 7.94 -17.50 -29.72
N PRO A 434 7.61 -18.39 -30.68
CA PRO A 434 6.23 -18.65 -31.09
C PRO A 434 5.42 -19.49 -30.10
N GLU A 435 6.06 -20.05 -29.07
CA GLU A 435 5.48 -21.07 -28.18
C GLU A 435 4.20 -20.56 -27.48
N MET A 436 4.17 -19.27 -27.16
CA MET A 436 3.00 -18.62 -26.55
C MET A 436 1.77 -18.69 -27.48
N LEU A 437 1.94 -18.37 -28.76
CA LEU A 437 0.85 -18.41 -29.74
C LEU A 437 0.42 -19.85 -30.05
N ASP A 438 1.35 -20.80 -30.00
CA ASP A 438 1.07 -22.23 -30.20
C ASP A 438 0.18 -22.84 -29.11
N LYS A 439 0.01 -22.14 -27.97
CA LYS A 439 -0.85 -22.52 -26.84
C LYS A 439 -2.19 -21.76 -26.83
N MET A 440 -2.36 -20.73 -27.68
CA MET A 440 -3.58 -19.92 -27.70
C MET A 440 -4.76 -20.66 -28.34
N SER A 441 -5.95 -20.39 -27.83
CA SER A 441 -7.20 -20.81 -28.48
C SER A 441 -7.53 -19.94 -29.69
N GLY A 442 -8.35 -20.46 -30.59
CA GLY A 442 -8.70 -19.79 -31.85
C GLY A 442 -9.41 -18.46 -31.64
N ASP A 443 -10.28 -18.36 -30.62
CA ASP A 443 -10.94 -17.11 -30.25
C ASP A 443 -9.95 -16.06 -29.72
N MET A 444 -8.93 -16.48 -28.96
CA MET A 444 -7.87 -15.57 -28.50
C MET A 444 -7.06 -15.01 -29.67
N LEU A 445 -6.68 -15.86 -30.64
CA LEU A 445 -5.94 -15.44 -31.83
C LEU A 445 -6.77 -14.49 -32.72
N ILE A 446 -8.04 -14.82 -32.96
CA ILE A 446 -8.94 -13.95 -33.72
C ILE A 446 -9.14 -12.61 -33.00
N ASP A 447 -9.35 -12.60 -31.68
CA ASP A 447 -9.53 -11.37 -30.91
C ASP A 447 -8.28 -10.47 -30.95
N MET A 448 -7.08 -11.04 -30.84
CA MET A 448 -5.84 -10.28 -31.03
C MET A 448 -5.77 -9.64 -32.42
N TYR A 449 -6.05 -10.43 -33.46
CA TYR A 449 -5.96 -9.98 -34.84
C TYR A 449 -7.00 -8.90 -35.17
N ASP A 450 -8.26 -9.11 -34.80
CA ASP A 450 -9.35 -8.17 -35.07
C ASP A 450 -9.15 -6.82 -34.34
N ARG A 451 -8.36 -6.80 -33.26
CA ARG A 451 -8.00 -5.60 -32.51
C ARG A 451 -6.63 -5.01 -32.86
N ASP A 452 -5.93 -5.61 -33.83
CA ASP A 452 -4.57 -5.20 -34.26
C ASP A 452 -3.52 -5.27 -33.14
N TYR A 453 -3.69 -6.18 -32.18
CA TYR A 453 -2.71 -6.42 -31.11
C TYR A 453 -1.63 -7.41 -31.54
N ARG A 454 -0.39 -7.07 -31.20
CA ARG A 454 0.79 -7.92 -31.45
C ARG A 454 1.46 -8.36 -30.18
N TYR A 455 1.92 -9.60 -30.18
CA TYR A 455 2.73 -10.18 -29.13
C TYR A 455 4.17 -9.67 -29.18
N LYS A 456 4.71 -9.34 -28.00
CA LYS A 456 6.12 -9.07 -27.79
C LYS A 456 6.63 -9.91 -26.61
N TYR A 457 7.62 -10.75 -26.90
CA TYR A 457 8.26 -11.56 -25.86
C TYR A 457 9.01 -10.70 -24.83
N VAL A 458 8.87 -11.07 -23.56
CA VAL A 458 9.71 -10.63 -22.44
C VAL A 458 10.17 -11.86 -21.64
N SER A 459 11.26 -11.73 -20.88
CA SER A 459 11.88 -12.89 -20.21
C SER A 459 11.18 -13.33 -18.91
N SER A 460 10.33 -12.49 -18.33
CA SER A 460 9.67 -12.75 -17.05
C SER A 460 8.17 -12.57 -17.18
N ALA A 461 7.39 -13.53 -16.66
CA ALA A 461 5.93 -13.43 -16.61
C ALA A 461 5.47 -12.27 -15.73
N LEU A 462 6.24 -11.91 -14.69
CA LEU A 462 5.95 -10.78 -13.81
C LEU A 462 6.21 -9.41 -14.47
N ASP A 463 6.96 -9.38 -15.58
CA ASP A 463 7.18 -8.16 -16.39
C ASP A 463 6.14 -8.01 -17.51
N SER A 464 5.11 -8.86 -17.53
CA SER A 464 4.05 -8.80 -18.55
C SER A 464 3.28 -7.48 -18.45
N VAL A 465 2.89 -6.92 -19.60
CA VAL A 465 2.14 -5.66 -19.65
C VAL A 465 1.45 -5.45 -21.00
N THR A 466 0.25 -4.88 -20.94
CA THR A 466 -0.51 -4.44 -22.10
C THR A 466 -0.27 -2.97 -22.39
N ARG A 467 0.37 -2.71 -23.54
CA ARG A 467 0.60 -1.36 -24.04
C ARG A 467 -0.52 -0.96 -25.01
N ILE A 468 -1.66 -0.54 -24.45
CA ILE A 468 -2.88 -0.18 -25.21
C ILE A 468 -2.58 0.84 -26.33
N GLY A 469 -1.81 1.90 -26.04
CA GLY A 469 -1.48 2.94 -27.04
C GLY A 469 -0.59 2.49 -28.19
N TYR A 470 0.00 1.29 -28.10
CA TYR A 470 0.85 0.71 -29.13
C TYR A 470 0.29 -0.60 -29.70
N GLN A 471 -0.87 -1.05 -29.19
CA GLN A 471 -1.47 -2.36 -29.43
C GLN A 471 -0.46 -3.51 -29.30
N ILE A 472 0.22 -3.57 -28.16
CA ILE A 472 1.19 -4.63 -27.85
C ILE A 472 0.80 -5.31 -26.55
N ILE A 473 0.85 -6.65 -26.56
CA ILE A 473 0.81 -7.48 -25.36
C ILE A 473 2.23 -8.01 -25.13
N GLU A 474 2.83 -7.62 -24.01
CA GLU A 474 4.15 -8.11 -23.59
C GLU A 474 3.95 -9.26 -22.60
N SER A 475 4.52 -10.43 -22.86
CA SER A 475 4.52 -11.54 -21.90
C SER A 475 5.66 -12.54 -22.16
N ALA A 476 5.99 -13.33 -21.14
CA ALA A 476 6.86 -14.50 -21.27
C ALA A 476 6.07 -15.71 -21.79
N ASP A 477 6.66 -16.91 -21.79
CA ASP A 477 5.94 -18.14 -22.11
C ASP A 477 5.03 -18.62 -20.93
N ASP A 478 4.15 -17.74 -20.46
CA ASP A 478 3.14 -18.00 -19.43
C ASP A 478 1.73 -17.60 -19.93
N MET A 479 0.86 -18.60 -20.13
CA MET A 479 -0.46 -18.38 -20.70
C MET A 479 -1.39 -17.60 -19.76
N PHE A 480 -1.19 -17.69 -18.45
CA PHE A 480 -2.02 -16.98 -17.50
C PHE A 480 -1.68 -15.49 -17.53
N ALA A 481 -0.40 -15.16 -17.49
CA ALA A 481 0.07 -13.78 -17.64
C ALA A 481 -0.34 -13.21 -19.01
N PHE A 482 -0.17 -13.96 -20.10
CA PHE A 482 -0.61 -13.50 -21.41
C PHE A 482 -2.12 -13.24 -21.46
N ALA A 483 -2.95 -14.18 -20.98
CA ALA A 483 -4.40 -14.03 -20.98
C ALA A 483 -4.87 -12.91 -20.04
N HIS A 484 -4.17 -12.70 -18.92
CA HIS A 484 -4.39 -11.56 -18.03
C HIS A 484 -4.21 -10.24 -18.81
N GLU A 485 -3.06 -10.09 -19.45
CA GLU A 485 -2.77 -8.92 -20.27
C GLU A 485 -3.75 -8.73 -21.42
N GLN A 486 -4.11 -9.81 -22.13
CA GLN A 486 -5.14 -9.75 -23.16
C GLN A 486 -6.47 -9.18 -22.63
N GLY A 487 -6.84 -9.49 -21.38
CA GLY A 487 -8.05 -8.94 -20.74
C GLY A 487 -8.04 -7.41 -20.63
N HIS A 488 -6.87 -6.78 -20.44
CA HIS A 488 -6.75 -5.32 -20.43
C HIS A 488 -7.09 -4.66 -21.77
N THR A 489 -7.00 -5.39 -22.88
CA THR A 489 -7.41 -4.88 -24.21
C THR A 489 -8.93 -4.68 -24.33
N ARG A 490 -9.70 -5.23 -23.38
CA ARG A 490 -11.18 -5.30 -23.40
C ARG A 490 -11.84 -4.63 -22.20
N GLN A 491 -11.05 -4.14 -21.25
CA GLN A 491 -11.54 -3.71 -19.95
C GLN A 491 -12.47 -2.49 -19.96
N TYR A 492 -12.28 -1.53 -20.87
CA TYR A 492 -12.94 -0.22 -20.75
C TYR A 492 -14.47 -0.31 -20.82
N PRO A 493 -15.10 -0.95 -21.82
CA PRO A 493 -16.55 -1.14 -21.82
C PRO A 493 -17.09 -1.84 -20.58
N ILE A 494 -16.29 -2.73 -19.96
CA ILE A 494 -16.69 -3.53 -18.81
C ILE A 494 -16.65 -2.73 -17.52
N ILE A 495 -15.56 -2.00 -17.24
CA ILE A 495 -15.40 -1.21 -16.01
C ILE A 495 -16.31 0.04 -15.96
N TYR A 496 -16.97 0.37 -17.07
CA TYR A 496 -18.01 1.40 -17.14
C TYR A 496 -19.43 0.81 -17.23
N ASN A 497 -19.57 -0.51 -17.35
CA ASN A 497 -20.88 -1.16 -17.34
C ASN A 497 -21.52 -1.02 -15.93
N PRO A 498 -22.73 -0.44 -15.81
CA PRO A 498 -23.35 -0.18 -14.50
C PRO A 498 -23.53 -1.44 -13.65
N LYS A 499 -23.81 -2.58 -14.29
CA LYS A 499 -24.04 -3.85 -13.62
C LYS A 499 -22.74 -4.43 -13.06
N PHE A 500 -21.66 -4.39 -13.86
CA PHE A 500 -20.33 -4.78 -13.39
C PHE A 500 -19.90 -3.93 -12.19
N VAL A 501 -20.03 -2.60 -12.30
CA VAL A 501 -19.68 -1.67 -11.22
C VAL A 501 -20.50 -1.95 -9.95
N SER A 502 -21.80 -2.24 -10.10
CA SER A 502 -22.68 -2.54 -8.97
C SER A 502 -22.27 -3.82 -8.24
N GLU A 503 -22.11 -4.93 -8.96
CA GLU A 503 -21.73 -6.22 -8.37
C GLU A 503 -20.33 -6.17 -7.74
N TYR A 504 -19.35 -5.59 -8.44
CA TYR A 504 -18.00 -5.38 -7.88
C TYR A 504 -18.03 -4.59 -6.59
N SER A 505 -18.80 -3.49 -6.54
CA SER A 505 -18.85 -2.64 -5.35
C SER A 505 -19.50 -3.35 -4.16
N LYS A 506 -20.55 -4.15 -4.40
CA LYS A 506 -21.20 -4.97 -3.36
C LYS A 506 -20.25 -6.03 -2.82
N GLU A 507 -19.63 -6.82 -3.71
CA GLU A 507 -18.73 -7.90 -3.32
C GLU A 507 -17.47 -7.36 -2.63
N LYS A 508 -16.92 -6.26 -3.15
CA LYS A 508 -15.82 -5.52 -2.52
C LYS A 508 -16.19 -5.09 -1.09
N SER A 509 -17.32 -4.41 -0.93
CA SER A 509 -17.75 -3.92 0.39
C SER A 509 -18.04 -5.07 1.35
N ALA A 510 -18.68 -6.14 0.88
CA ALA A 510 -18.91 -7.35 1.68
C ALA A 510 -17.58 -7.99 2.12
N PHE A 511 -16.60 -8.04 1.24
CA PHE A 511 -15.26 -8.55 1.56
C PHE A 511 -14.54 -7.69 2.60
N GLU A 512 -14.44 -6.37 2.38
CA GLU A 512 -13.79 -5.43 3.32
C GLU A 512 -14.48 -5.42 4.71
N ASN A 513 -15.78 -5.70 4.74
CA ASN A 513 -16.55 -5.81 5.98
C ASN A 513 -16.43 -7.16 6.68
N ALA A 514 -16.02 -8.22 6.00
CA ALA A 514 -15.98 -9.58 6.56
C ALA A 514 -14.55 -10.04 6.94
N PHE A 515 -13.54 -9.38 6.40
CA PHE A 515 -12.14 -9.82 6.50
C PHE A 515 -11.24 -8.72 7.06
N PRO A 516 -10.24 -9.08 7.90
CA PRO A 516 -9.28 -8.12 8.43
C PRO A 516 -8.22 -7.77 7.39
N SER A 517 -7.36 -6.81 7.75
CA SER A 517 -6.35 -6.25 6.85
C SER A 517 -5.42 -7.30 6.23
N LEU A 518 -5.10 -8.39 6.94
CA LEU A 518 -4.25 -9.47 6.39
C LEU A 518 -4.84 -10.08 5.11
N GLN A 519 -6.12 -10.46 5.12
CA GLN A 519 -6.78 -11.05 3.95
C GLN A 519 -7.04 -10.01 2.85
N GLN A 520 -7.29 -8.75 3.22
CA GLN A 520 -7.40 -7.66 2.27
C GLN A 520 -6.08 -7.45 1.51
N ASN A 521 -4.94 -7.58 2.18
CA ASN A 521 -3.63 -7.49 1.54
C ASN A 521 -3.38 -8.59 0.50
N TYR A 522 -3.95 -9.79 0.65
CA TYR A 522 -3.81 -10.86 -0.36
C TYR A 522 -4.50 -10.53 -1.69
N ILE A 523 -5.45 -9.60 -1.69
CA ILE A 523 -6.20 -9.18 -2.89
C ILE A 523 -6.20 -7.67 -3.08
N ASP A 524 -5.24 -6.95 -2.51
CA ASP A 524 -5.17 -5.49 -2.61
C ASP A 524 -5.12 -5.03 -4.08
N TYR A 525 -4.51 -5.86 -4.94
CA TYR A 525 -4.51 -5.77 -6.39
C TYR A 525 -5.90 -5.56 -6.98
N PHE A 526 -6.93 -6.21 -6.42
CA PHE A 526 -8.33 -6.07 -6.83
C PHE A 526 -9.09 -5.03 -6.03
N LEU A 527 -8.67 -4.67 -4.81
CA LEU A 527 -9.39 -3.71 -3.97
C LEU A 527 -9.03 -2.26 -4.27
N ASN A 528 -7.78 -1.99 -4.63
CA ASN A 528 -7.23 -0.65 -4.75
C ASN A 528 -7.87 0.13 -5.91
N GLN A 529 -8.51 1.27 -5.60
CA GLN A 529 -9.15 2.11 -6.63
C GLN A 529 -8.14 2.90 -7.48
N PHE A 530 -6.92 3.08 -6.99
CA PHE A 530 -5.81 3.74 -7.69
C PHE A 530 -4.70 2.70 -7.94
N ASN A 531 -4.38 2.42 -9.21
CA ASN A 531 -3.26 1.53 -9.54
C ASN A 531 -1.92 2.31 -9.47
N ILE A 532 -0.79 1.59 -9.57
CA ILE A 532 0.66 1.92 -9.67
C ILE A 532 0.99 3.06 -10.68
N CYS A 533 -0.01 3.67 -11.33
CA CYS A 533 0.14 4.81 -12.25
C CYS A 533 -0.92 5.93 -12.04
N GLY A 534 -1.56 6.01 -10.87
CA GLY A 534 -2.46 7.12 -10.50
C GLY A 534 -3.80 7.18 -11.25
N ARG A 535 -4.22 6.09 -11.91
CA ARG A 535 -5.50 6.04 -12.65
C ARG A 535 -6.64 5.51 -11.77
N VAL A 536 -7.79 6.17 -11.84
CA VAL A 536 -9.07 5.75 -11.21
C VAL A 536 -9.51 4.39 -11.79
N LYS A 537 -10.08 3.52 -10.94
CA LYS A 537 -10.57 2.16 -11.24
C LYS A 537 -9.48 1.11 -11.49
N GLY A 538 -8.38 1.16 -10.73
CA GLY A 538 -7.31 0.14 -10.78
C GLY A 538 -7.82 -1.29 -10.60
N GLY A 539 -8.35 -1.61 -9.42
CA GLY A 539 -8.77 -2.97 -9.06
C GLY A 539 -9.84 -3.57 -9.99
N MET A 540 -10.78 -2.77 -10.48
CA MET A 540 -11.77 -3.23 -11.47
C MET A 540 -11.13 -3.72 -12.77
N LYS A 541 -10.07 -3.06 -13.25
CA LYS A 541 -9.33 -3.47 -14.45
C LYS A 541 -8.64 -4.81 -14.23
N GLU A 542 -8.04 -4.96 -13.06
CA GLU A 542 -7.35 -6.18 -12.66
C GLU A 542 -8.30 -7.37 -12.50
N VAL A 543 -9.49 -7.13 -11.94
CA VAL A 543 -10.54 -8.16 -11.88
C VAL A 543 -10.95 -8.62 -13.28
N VAL A 544 -11.12 -7.70 -14.24
CA VAL A 544 -11.44 -8.06 -15.63
C VAL A 544 -10.31 -8.86 -16.28
N ALA A 545 -9.06 -8.42 -16.11
CA ALA A 545 -7.89 -9.08 -16.64
C ALA A 545 -7.74 -10.51 -16.09
N GLU A 546 -7.77 -10.66 -14.77
CA GLU A 546 -7.67 -11.98 -14.13
C GLU A 546 -8.86 -12.88 -14.48
N THR A 547 -10.08 -12.32 -14.60
CA THR A 547 -11.25 -13.07 -15.08
C THR A 547 -11.02 -13.64 -16.48
N ASN A 548 -10.38 -12.90 -17.38
CA ASN A 548 -10.03 -13.41 -18.71
C ASN A 548 -9.04 -14.59 -18.62
N ALA A 549 -8.07 -14.52 -17.71
CA ALA A 549 -7.06 -15.56 -17.50
C ALA A 549 -7.64 -16.85 -16.89
N LEU A 550 -8.57 -16.72 -15.93
CA LEU A 550 -9.18 -17.83 -15.20
C LEU A 550 -9.85 -18.89 -16.09
N TYR A 551 -10.40 -18.48 -17.23
CA TYR A 551 -11.07 -19.40 -18.15
C TYR A 551 -10.10 -20.18 -19.02
N SER A 552 -8.98 -19.55 -19.38
CA SER A 552 -8.03 -20.08 -20.35
C SER A 552 -7.00 -21.01 -19.71
N THR A 553 -6.62 -20.79 -18.45
CA THR A 553 -5.62 -21.62 -17.76
C THR A 553 -5.70 -21.48 -16.23
N ALA A 554 -4.99 -22.34 -15.49
CA ALA A 554 -4.67 -22.11 -14.08
C ALA A 554 -3.62 -20.98 -13.96
N SER A 555 -3.45 -20.41 -12.75
CA SER A 555 -2.55 -19.25 -12.57
C SER A 555 -1.10 -19.50 -12.94
N GLY A 556 -0.64 -20.76 -12.90
CA GLY A 556 0.71 -21.16 -13.31
C GLY A 556 1.85 -20.59 -12.46
N MET A 557 1.52 -19.78 -11.45
CA MET A 557 2.45 -19.07 -10.56
C MET A 557 1.90 -19.11 -9.13
N ASP A 558 2.73 -19.54 -8.18
CA ASP A 558 2.35 -19.71 -6.77
C ASP A 558 2.12 -18.35 -6.11
N GLU A 559 2.84 -17.33 -6.56
CA GLU A 559 2.72 -15.93 -6.15
C GLU A 559 1.33 -15.35 -6.45
N LEU A 560 0.64 -15.86 -7.48
CA LEU A 560 -0.69 -15.37 -7.86
C LEU A 560 -1.83 -16.24 -7.29
N ALA A 561 -1.50 -17.40 -6.72
CA ALA A 561 -2.48 -18.40 -6.33
C ALA A 561 -3.48 -17.85 -5.30
N MET A 562 -3.01 -17.03 -4.35
CA MET A 562 -3.84 -16.60 -3.22
C MET A 562 -4.86 -15.58 -3.69
N ARG A 563 -4.42 -14.58 -4.46
CA ARG A 563 -5.31 -13.56 -5.01
C ARG A 563 -6.35 -14.18 -5.94
N THR A 564 -5.93 -15.11 -6.81
CA THR A 564 -6.80 -15.85 -7.71
C THR A 564 -7.85 -16.66 -6.94
N TYR A 565 -7.45 -17.38 -5.88
CA TYR A 565 -8.37 -18.16 -5.05
C TYR A 565 -9.45 -17.27 -4.41
N TYR A 566 -9.04 -16.16 -3.80
CA TYR A 566 -9.96 -15.23 -3.16
C TYR A 566 -10.88 -14.54 -4.17
N LEU A 567 -10.39 -14.20 -5.37
CA LEU A 567 -11.21 -13.67 -6.44
C LEU A 567 -12.32 -14.66 -6.83
N GLN A 568 -11.98 -15.93 -7.10
CA GLN A 568 -12.96 -16.96 -7.48
C GLN A 568 -14.00 -17.25 -6.37
N LYS A 569 -13.61 -17.13 -5.10
CA LYS A 569 -14.50 -17.39 -3.96
C LYS A 569 -15.40 -16.21 -3.62
N TYR A 570 -14.87 -14.98 -3.61
CA TYR A 570 -15.56 -13.83 -3.03
C TYR A 570 -16.03 -12.77 -4.02
N PHE A 571 -15.66 -12.88 -5.31
CA PHE A 571 -16.16 -12.00 -6.38
C PHE A 571 -16.90 -12.74 -7.52
N PRO A 572 -17.69 -13.81 -7.25
CA PRO A 572 -18.28 -14.62 -8.30
C PRO A 572 -19.31 -13.88 -9.18
N ARG A 573 -20.11 -12.96 -8.64
CA ARG A 573 -21.08 -12.20 -9.44
C ARG A 573 -20.36 -11.23 -10.38
N THR A 574 -19.28 -10.60 -9.90
CA THR A 574 -18.41 -9.77 -10.73
C THR A 574 -17.79 -10.58 -11.86
N ILE A 575 -17.24 -11.77 -11.56
CA ILE A 575 -16.70 -12.71 -12.55
C ILE A 575 -17.77 -13.09 -13.58
N ALA A 576 -19.01 -13.37 -13.15
CA ALA A 576 -20.10 -13.74 -14.05
C ALA A 576 -20.44 -12.61 -15.05
N VAL A 577 -20.55 -11.37 -14.58
CA VAL A 577 -20.80 -10.21 -15.46
C VAL A 577 -19.63 -9.95 -16.40
N SER A 578 -18.39 -10.01 -15.89
CA SER A 578 -17.20 -9.90 -16.71
C SER A 578 -17.13 -10.98 -17.78
N SER A 579 -17.43 -12.23 -17.42
CA SER A 579 -17.48 -13.36 -18.34
C SER A 579 -18.40 -13.10 -19.52
N TYR A 580 -19.61 -12.63 -19.23
CA TYR A 580 -20.61 -12.30 -20.23
C TYR A 580 -20.10 -11.25 -21.24
N LEU A 581 -19.43 -10.22 -20.74
CA LEU A 581 -18.92 -9.12 -21.56
C LEU A 581 -17.58 -9.47 -22.26
N LEU A 582 -16.80 -10.39 -21.68
CA LEU A 582 -15.56 -10.93 -22.26
C LEU A 582 -15.81 -12.07 -23.24
N ASN A 583 -16.98 -12.69 -23.25
CA ASN A 583 -17.19 -13.82 -24.14
C ASN A 583 -18.61 -13.79 -24.69
N PRO A 584 -18.78 -13.38 -25.97
CA PRO A 584 -20.10 -13.40 -26.59
C PRO A 584 -20.67 -14.82 -26.71
N ASN A 585 -19.84 -15.86 -26.62
CA ASN A 585 -20.24 -17.26 -26.59
C ASN A 585 -20.44 -17.79 -25.15
N SER A 586 -20.40 -16.94 -24.11
CA SER A 586 -20.73 -17.38 -22.75
C SER A 586 -22.22 -17.70 -22.66
N ASN A 587 -22.57 -18.93 -22.27
CA ASN A 587 -23.96 -19.32 -22.14
C ASN A 587 -24.49 -18.86 -20.77
N LEU A 588 -25.64 -18.18 -20.84
CA LEU A 588 -26.43 -17.65 -19.73
C LEU A 588 -25.77 -16.47 -19.00
N TYR A 589 -26.18 -15.26 -19.38
CA TYR A 589 -26.64 -14.29 -18.40
C TYR A 589 -28.14 -14.10 -18.65
N LEU A 590 -28.99 -14.59 -17.73
CA LEU A 590 -30.42 -14.34 -17.78
C LEU A 590 -30.68 -12.85 -17.53
N THR A 591 -31.00 -12.19 -18.63
CA THR A 591 -32.08 -11.21 -18.79
C THR A 591 -32.93 -11.03 -17.54
N ASP A 592 -32.80 -9.86 -16.92
CA ASP A 592 -33.99 -9.07 -16.66
C ASP A 592 -33.78 -7.76 -17.41
N GLN A 593 -34.85 -7.32 -18.08
CA GLN A 593 -34.98 -6.01 -18.70
C GLN A 593 -34.61 -4.89 -17.74
#